data_AF-A0AA46AE91-F1
#
_entry.id   AF-A0AA46AE91-F1
#
_cell.length_a   1.000
_cell.length_b   1.000
_cell.length_c   1.000
_cell.angle_alpha   90.00
_cell.angle_beta   90.00
_cell.angle_gamma   90.00
#
_symmetry.space_group_name_H-M   'P 1'
#
loop_
_entity.id
_entity.type
_entity.pdbx_description
1 polymer ?
#
loop_
_entity_poly.entity_id
_entity_poly.type
_entity_poly.pdbx_seq_one_letter_code
_entity_poly.pdbx_strand_id
1 'polypeptide(L)'
;MRKLAIISLSIFSIAVAKEVKLETPPENVGKYYPPKSEKFEFLNTMYAMSTAFTGLMTNVQEKDWKNAEKWVKILEENYIKVGKLVPEFDKGLRKNEMTALVNAVKNKDMQGIQENAQAVGKSCSQCHQKYMLTTKIIYHYPSWKMINIDDPITRTALETEDYMKKMTDSMKKLRVYLDDNKQEKAVLEANNFAKRLKALSQSCSECHTNKLSEQIYFGKDMDEKLNALINAVKSNNKQEVNKNLNWISVNNCSKCHNTHQTTAIMKDILTKP
;
A
#
# COMPACT_ATOMS: atom_id res chain seq x y z
N MET A 1 -9.50 5.73 64.94
CA MET A 1 -8.94 6.17 63.65
C MET A 1 -8.18 5.00 63.01
N ARG A 2 -8.82 4.24 62.11
CA ARG A 2 -8.17 3.14 61.37
C ARG A 2 -7.78 3.64 59.98
N LYS A 3 -6.48 3.70 59.69
CA LYS A 3 -5.95 4.05 58.36
C LYS A 3 -6.09 2.83 57.45
N LEU A 4 -6.93 2.92 56.40
CA LEU A 4 -6.92 1.96 55.29
C LEU A 4 -5.75 2.30 54.37
N ALA A 5 -4.84 1.34 54.18
CA ALA A 5 -3.82 1.41 53.13
C ALA A 5 -4.44 0.90 51.82
N ILE A 6 -4.55 1.77 50.82
CA ILE A 6 -4.94 1.42 49.46
C ILE A 6 -3.66 0.95 48.74
N ILE A 7 -3.55 -0.36 48.50
CA ILE A 7 -2.51 -0.95 47.67
C ILE A 7 -2.97 -0.81 46.22
N SER A 8 -2.36 0.09 45.45
CA SER A 8 -2.62 0.20 44.02
C SER A 8 -1.95 -0.96 43.29
N LEU A 9 -2.77 -1.86 42.75
CA LEU A 9 -2.30 -2.96 41.92
C LEU A 9 -1.96 -2.43 40.52
N SER A 10 -0.69 -2.14 40.26
CA SER A 10 -0.20 -1.77 38.94
C SER A 10 -0.20 -3.01 38.02
N ILE A 11 -1.20 -3.11 37.15
CA ILE A 11 -1.26 -4.14 36.11
C ILE A 11 -0.28 -3.75 35.00
N PHE A 12 0.91 -4.34 35.00
CA PHE A 12 1.82 -4.29 33.86
C PHE A 12 1.23 -5.14 32.73
N SER A 13 0.68 -4.47 31.71
CA SER A 13 0.29 -5.14 30.47
C SER A 13 1.56 -5.43 29.66
N ILE A 14 2.00 -6.69 29.64
CA ILE A 14 3.06 -7.15 28.74
C ILE A 14 2.43 -7.32 27.36
N ALA A 15 2.60 -6.32 26.49
CA ALA A 15 2.27 -6.45 25.08
C ALA A 15 3.32 -7.35 24.42
N VAL A 16 2.97 -8.60 24.12
CA VAL A 16 3.79 -9.47 23.28
C VAL A 16 3.57 -9.05 21.83
N ALA A 17 4.45 -8.21 21.30
CA ALA A 17 4.46 -7.87 19.89
C ALA A 17 4.98 -9.09 19.10
N LYS A 18 4.13 -9.68 18.27
CA LYS A 18 4.56 -10.71 17.32
C LYS A 18 5.37 -10.05 16.22
N GLU A 19 6.65 -10.39 16.12
CA GLU A 19 7.50 -9.90 15.03
C GLU A 19 6.96 -10.42 13.68
N VAL A 20 6.74 -9.51 12.75
CA VAL A 20 6.36 -9.82 11.37
C VAL A 20 7.59 -9.64 10.49
N LYS A 21 8.19 -10.74 10.04
CA LYS A 21 9.28 -10.71 9.08
C LYS A 21 8.70 -10.61 7.66
N LEU A 22 9.02 -9.53 6.97
CA LEU A 22 8.69 -9.37 5.55
C LEU A 22 9.76 -10.08 4.72
N GLU A 23 9.36 -11.08 3.94
CA GLU A 23 10.27 -11.82 3.07
C GLU A 23 10.24 -11.25 1.66
N THR A 24 11.43 -11.02 1.07
CA THR A 24 11.54 -10.60 -0.31
C THR A 24 11.18 -11.77 -1.24
N PRO A 25 10.37 -11.53 -2.29
CA PRO A 25 10.10 -12.55 -3.29
C PRO A 25 11.39 -12.85 -4.08
N PRO A 26 11.52 -14.04 -4.67
CA PRO A 26 12.59 -14.32 -5.62
C PRO A 26 12.62 -13.30 -6.76
N GLU A 27 13.82 -12.88 -7.16
CA GLU A 27 13.99 -11.84 -8.19
C GLU A 27 13.33 -12.19 -9.52
N ASN A 28 13.25 -13.49 -9.85
CA ASN A 28 12.61 -13.98 -11.07
C ASN A 28 11.13 -13.60 -11.17
N VAL A 29 10.44 -13.40 -10.05
CA VAL A 29 9.05 -12.91 -10.02
C VAL A 29 8.95 -11.56 -10.72
N GLY A 30 9.96 -10.69 -10.56
CA GLY A 30 10.00 -9.35 -11.16
C GLY A 30 10.03 -9.32 -12.68
N LYS A 31 10.31 -10.44 -13.37
CA LYS A 31 10.26 -10.52 -14.84
C LYS A 31 8.85 -10.35 -15.40
N TYR A 32 7.83 -10.57 -14.56
CA TYR A 32 6.42 -10.55 -14.96
C TYR A 32 5.69 -9.25 -14.61
N TYR A 33 6.42 -8.22 -14.16
CA TYR A 33 5.88 -6.94 -13.75
C TYR A 33 6.57 -5.76 -14.46
N PRO A 34 5.92 -4.59 -14.54
CA PRO A 34 6.54 -3.39 -15.04
C PRO A 34 7.80 -2.99 -14.25
N PRO A 35 8.80 -2.37 -14.90
CA PRO A 35 8.85 -2.02 -16.33
C PRO A 35 9.29 -3.18 -17.25
N LYS A 36 9.60 -4.37 -16.70
CA LYS A 36 10.12 -5.50 -17.50
C LYS A 36 9.04 -6.16 -18.37
N SER A 37 7.79 -6.17 -17.91
CA SER A 37 6.67 -6.78 -18.63
C SER A 37 5.33 -6.16 -18.25
N GLU A 38 4.53 -5.83 -19.26
CA GLU A 38 3.14 -5.38 -19.11
C GLU A 38 2.12 -6.50 -19.34
N LYS A 39 2.59 -7.75 -19.55
CA LYS A 39 1.72 -8.89 -19.85
C LYS A 39 1.04 -9.50 -18.62
N PHE A 40 1.52 -9.16 -17.42
CA PHE A 40 1.01 -9.64 -16.13
C PHE A 40 0.82 -11.17 -16.05
N GLU A 41 1.68 -11.94 -16.72
CA GLU A 41 1.48 -13.39 -16.90
C GLU A 41 1.42 -14.15 -15.56
N PHE A 42 2.30 -13.81 -14.62
CA PHE A 42 2.30 -14.42 -13.29
C PHE A 42 0.99 -14.12 -12.54
N LEU A 43 0.53 -12.86 -12.57
CA LEU A 43 -0.71 -12.45 -11.94
C LEU A 43 -1.94 -13.13 -12.57
N ASN A 44 -1.97 -13.23 -13.89
CA ASN A 44 -3.02 -13.95 -14.61
C ASN A 44 -3.05 -15.44 -14.25
N THR A 45 -1.88 -16.06 -14.04
CA THR A 45 -1.78 -17.44 -13.55
C THR A 45 -2.38 -17.58 -12.14
N MET A 46 -2.15 -16.60 -11.24
CA MET A 46 -2.77 -16.60 -9.91
C MET A 46 -4.30 -16.49 -9.97
N TYR A 47 -4.84 -15.61 -10.83
CA TYR A 47 -6.29 -15.49 -11.02
C TYR A 47 -6.90 -16.74 -11.64
N ALA A 48 -6.24 -17.35 -12.62
CA ALA A 48 -6.68 -18.61 -13.22
C ALA A 48 -6.75 -19.74 -12.18
N MET A 49 -5.73 -19.88 -11.32
CA MET A 49 -5.75 -20.85 -10.22
C MET A 49 -6.86 -20.58 -9.21
N SER A 50 -7.03 -19.32 -8.77
CA SER A 50 -8.09 -18.95 -7.82
C SER A 50 -9.49 -19.28 -8.36
N THR A 51 -9.69 -19.00 -9.65
CA THR A 51 -10.96 -19.29 -10.35
C THR A 51 -11.15 -20.79 -10.49
N ALA A 52 -10.13 -21.54 -10.89
CA ALA A 52 -10.20 -22.98 -11.08
C ALA A 52 -10.40 -23.73 -9.76
N PHE A 53 -9.76 -23.28 -8.67
CA PHE A 53 -9.98 -23.83 -7.34
C PHE A 53 -11.43 -23.64 -6.89
N THR A 54 -11.98 -22.43 -7.08
CA THR A 54 -13.39 -22.14 -6.78
C THR A 54 -14.32 -23.00 -7.65
N GLY A 55 -14.08 -23.03 -8.96
CA GLY A 55 -14.86 -23.81 -9.92
C GLY A 55 -14.86 -25.30 -9.58
N LEU A 56 -13.72 -25.86 -9.16
CA LEU A 56 -13.64 -27.23 -8.67
C LEU A 56 -14.58 -27.44 -7.48
N MET A 57 -14.43 -26.63 -6.42
CA MET A 57 -15.20 -26.84 -5.19
C MET A 57 -16.71 -26.66 -5.41
N THR A 58 -17.11 -25.67 -6.20
CA THR A 58 -18.53 -25.45 -6.57
C THR A 58 -19.10 -26.66 -7.31
N ASN A 59 -18.41 -27.16 -8.34
CA ASN A 59 -18.92 -28.27 -9.14
C ASN A 59 -18.92 -29.60 -8.38
N VAL A 60 -17.97 -29.81 -7.46
CA VAL A 60 -17.99 -30.95 -6.54
C VAL A 60 -19.22 -30.89 -5.61
N GLN A 61 -19.54 -29.73 -5.06
CA GLN A 61 -20.72 -29.53 -4.22
C GLN A 61 -22.03 -29.80 -4.98
N GLU A 62 -22.10 -29.35 -6.22
CA GLU A 62 -23.25 -29.56 -7.12
C GLU A 62 -23.29 -30.97 -7.74
N LYS A 63 -22.26 -31.80 -7.48
CA LYS A 63 -22.07 -33.13 -8.08
C LYS A 63 -21.98 -33.10 -9.62
N ASP A 64 -21.60 -31.96 -10.20
CA ASP A 64 -21.27 -31.84 -11.62
C ASP A 64 -19.82 -32.29 -11.86
N TRP A 65 -19.65 -33.60 -11.92
CA TRP A 65 -18.33 -34.22 -12.07
C TRP A 65 -17.62 -33.87 -13.37
N LYS A 66 -18.37 -33.64 -14.45
CA LYS A 66 -17.79 -33.27 -15.74
C LYS A 66 -17.10 -31.91 -15.65
N ASN A 67 -17.75 -30.93 -15.03
CA ASN A 67 -17.15 -29.62 -14.83
C ASN A 67 -16.12 -29.62 -13.69
N ALA A 68 -16.29 -30.42 -12.63
CA ALA A 68 -15.27 -30.59 -11.60
C ALA A 68 -13.95 -31.11 -12.19
N GLU A 69 -14.01 -32.13 -13.06
CA GLU A 69 -12.83 -32.65 -13.77
C GLU A 69 -12.18 -31.63 -14.71
N LYS A 70 -12.98 -30.79 -15.37
CA LYS A 70 -12.46 -29.68 -16.18
C LYS A 70 -11.68 -28.70 -15.30
N TRP A 71 -12.27 -28.27 -14.19
CA TRP A 71 -11.67 -27.25 -13.33
C TRP A 71 -10.44 -27.75 -12.57
N VAL A 72 -10.41 -29.01 -12.13
CA VAL A 72 -9.20 -29.55 -11.47
C VAL A 72 -8.01 -29.64 -12.43
N LYS A 73 -8.23 -29.93 -13.72
CA LYS A 73 -7.17 -29.92 -14.74
C LYS A 73 -6.62 -28.51 -14.97
N ILE A 74 -7.51 -27.52 -15.11
CA ILE A 74 -7.10 -26.12 -15.25
C ILE A 74 -6.30 -25.66 -14.01
N LEU A 75 -6.73 -26.09 -12.81
CA LEU A 75 -6.02 -25.82 -11.57
C LEU A 75 -4.61 -26.45 -11.59
N GLU A 76 -4.50 -27.74 -11.90
CA GLU A 76 -3.23 -28.46 -11.97
C GLU A 76 -2.25 -27.81 -12.95
N GLU A 77 -2.72 -27.52 -14.17
CA GLU A 77 -1.91 -26.88 -15.22
C GLU A 77 -1.31 -25.55 -14.75
N ASN A 78 -2.13 -24.68 -14.16
CA ASN A 78 -1.67 -23.38 -13.68
C ASN A 78 -0.83 -23.49 -12.41
N TYR A 79 -1.13 -24.45 -11.53
CA TYR A 79 -0.36 -24.71 -10.31
C TYR A 79 1.07 -25.15 -10.62
N ILE A 80 1.24 -26.08 -11.57
CA ILE A 80 2.56 -26.51 -12.04
C ILE A 80 3.25 -25.38 -12.81
N LYS A 81 2.50 -24.56 -13.57
CA LYS A 81 3.04 -23.41 -14.29
C LYS A 81 3.74 -22.41 -13.36
N VAL A 82 3.33 -22.26 -12.10
CA VAL A 82 4.01 -21.40 -11.12
C VAL A 82 5.50 -21.74 -11.00
N GLY A 83 5.84 -23.01 -10.86
CA GLY A 83 7.23 -23.48 -10.75
C GLY A 83 8.02 -23.33 -12.05
N LYS A 84 7.34 -23.29 -13.20
CA LYS A 84 7.98 -22.99 -14.49
C LYS A 84 8.28 -21.51 -14.67
N LEU A 85 7.37 -20.64 -14.23
CA LEU A 85 7.54 -19.19 -14.28
C LEU A 85 8.58 -18.71 -13.27
N VAL A 86 8.53 -19.26 -12.05
CA VAL A 86 9.42 -18.91 -10.95
C VAL A 86 9.97 -20.21 -10.35
N PRO A 87 11.09 -20.73 -10.88
CA PRO A 87 11.71 -21.99 -10.43
C PRO A 87 11.95 -22.08 -8.92
N GLU A 88 12.20 -20.95 -8.27
CA GLU A 88 12.39 -20.87 -6.82
C GLU A 88 11.14 -21.27 -6.03
N PHE A 89 9.95 -21.13 -6.60
CA PHE A 89 8.70 -21.57 -6.00
C PHE A 89 8.39 -23.05 -6.23
N ASP A 90 9.09 -23.71 -7.15
CA ASP A 90 8.80 -25.09 -7.53
C ASP A 90 8.86 -26.07 -6.35
N LYS A 91 9.85 -25.88 -5.46
CA LYS A 91 10.03 -26.68 -4.24
C LYS A 91 8.89 -26.52 -3.23
N GLY A 92 8.15 -25.41 -3.29
CA GLY A 92 7.01 -25.13 -2.41
C GLY A 92 5.71 -25.76 -2.90
N LEU A 93 5.67 -26.29 -4.13
CA LEU A 93 4.48 -26.85 -4.74
C LEU A 93 4.20 -28.28 -4.25
N ARG A 94 2.97 -28.51 -3.80
CA ARG A 94 2.39 -29.81 -3.40
C ARG A 94 1.95 -30.60 -4.64
N LYS A 95 2.91 -30.94 -5.51
CA LYS A 95 2.64 -31.58 -6.82
C LYS A 95 2.00 -32.96 -6.68
N ASN A 96 2.41 -33.73 -5.67
CA ASN A 96 1.85 -35.06 -5.41
C ASN A 96 0.39 -34.94 -4.97
N GLU A 97 0.08 -34.02 -4.05
CA GLU A 97 -1.27 -33.76 -3.57
C GLU A 97 -2.15 -33.16 -4.69
N MET A 98 -1.58 -32.32 -5.57
CA MET A 98 -2.28 -31.86 -6.77
C MET A 98 -2.66 -33.01 -7.70
N THR A 99 -1.73 -33.94 -7.94
CA THR A 99 -2.00 -35.13 -8.77
C THR A 99 -3.05 -36.04 -8.10
N ALA A 100 -2.95 -36.23 -6.78
CA ALA A 100 -3.93 -36.98 -6.01
C ALA A 100 -5.30 -36.30 -6.01
N LEU A 101 -5.38 -34.97 -5.97
CA LEU A 101 -6.62 -34.21 -6.11
C LEU A 101 -7.30 -34.49 -7.45
N VAL A 102 -6.56 -34.45 -8.56
CA VAL A 102 -7.09 -34.79 -9.89
C VAL A 102 -7.67 -36.20 -9.92
N ASN A 103 -6.97 -37.17 -9.34
CA ASN A 103 -7.44 -38.55 -9.29
C ASN A 103 -8.66 -38.72 -8.38
N ALA A 104 -8.70 -38.04 -7.23
CA ALA A 104 -9.85 -38.07 -6.34
C ALA A 104 -11.10 -37.51 -7.02
N VAL A 105 -10.98 -36.44 -7.81
CA VAL A 105 -12.09 -35.89 -8.60
C VAL A 105 -12.60 -36.90 -9.64
N LYS A 106 -11.70 -37.55 -10.39
CA LYS A 106 -12.08 -38.59 -11.37
C LYS A 106 -12.81 -39.77 -10.71
N ASN A 107 -12.34 -40.17 -9.54
CA ASN A 107 -12.92 -41.29 -8.78
C ASN A 107 -14.13 -40.88 -7.95
N LYS A 108 -14.49 -39.58 -7.94
CA LYS A 108 -15.57 -39.01 -7.11
C LYS A 108 -15.37 -39.30 -5.62
N ASP A 109 -14.10 -39.41 -5.21
CA ASP A 109 -13.69 -39.66 -3.83
C ASP A 109 -13.74 -38.35 -3.06
N MET A 110 -14.86 -38.13 -2.36
CA MET A 110 -15.10 -36.91 -1.59
C MET A 110 -14.05 -36.68 -0.50
N GLN A 111 -13.58 -37.74 0.16
CA GLN A 111 -12.57 -37.62 1.21
C GLN A 111 -11.23 -37.24 0.59
N GLY A 112 -10.81 -37.92 -0.47
CA GLY A 112 -9.60 -37.60 -1.21
C GLY A 112 -9.62 -36.18 -1.78
N ILE A 113 -10.77 -35.69 -2.26
CA ILE A 113 -10.91 -34.31 -2.74
C ILE A 113 -10.66 -33.34 -1.59
N GLN A 114 -11.31 -33.54 -0.44
CA GLN A 114 -11.19 -32.64 0.71
C GLN A 114 -9.75 -32.56 1.22
N GLU A 115 -9.11 -33.70 1.46
CA GLU A 115 -7.76 -33.78 2.03
C GLU A 115 -6.72 -33.14 1.10
N ASN A 116 -6.77 -33.48 -0.19
CA ASN A 116 -5.80 -32.96 -1.15
C ASN A 116 -6.04 -31.48 -1.50
N ALA A 117 -7.31 -31.04 -1.61
CA ALA A 117 -7.63 -29.64 -1.81
C ALA A 117 -7.16 -28.78 -0.62
N GLN A 118 -7.28 -29.30 0.61
CA GLN A 118 -6.77 -28.62 1.80
C GLN A 118 -5.24 -28.50 1.77
N ALA A 119 -4.52 -29.57 1.41
CA ALA A 119 -3.05 -29.55 1.32
C ALA A 119 -2.56 -28.55 0.26
N VAL A 120 -3.18 -28.55 -0.92
CA VAL A 120 -2.92 -27.58 -1.99
C VAL A 120 -3.25 -26.16 -1.52
N GLY A 121 -4.45 -25.93 -0.98
CA GLY A 121 -4.87 -24.61 -0.50
C GLY A 121 -3.95 -24.05 0.58
N LYS A 122 -3.44 -24.92 1.47
CA LYS A 122 -2.44 -24.55 2.48
C LYS A 122 -1.14 -24.05 1.82
N SER A 123 -0.65 -24.73 0.79
CA SER A 123 0.54 -24.27 0.05
C SER A 123 0.36 -22.89 -0.59
N CYS A 124 -0.83 -22.62 -1.16
CA CYS A 124 -1.18 -21.31 -1.69
C CYS A 124 -1.14 -20.24 -0.60
N SER A 125 -1.76 -20.53 0.55
CA SER A 125 -1.80 -19.60 1.69
C SER A 125 -0.40 -19.30 2.25
N GLN A 126 0.47 -20.31 2.36
CA GLN A 126 1.83 -20.14 2.86
C GLN A 126 2.68 -19.28 1.91
N CYS A 127 2.58 -19.52 0.60
CA CYS A 127 3.24 -18.68 -0.39
C CYS A 127 2.73 -17.23 -0.34
N HIS A 128 1.41 -17.04 -0.28
CA HIS A 128 0.82 -15.70 -0.22
C HIS A 128 1.19 -14.94 1.05
N GLN A 129 1.15 -15.59 2.21
CA GLN A 129 1.56 -14.98 3.48
C GLN A 129 3.01 -14.49 3.45
N LYS A 130 3.88 -15.25 2.78
CA LYS A 130 5.31 -14.98 2.71
C LYS A 130 5.65 -13.89 1.70
N TYR A 131 5.05 -13.92 0.51
CA TYR A 131 5.54 -13.13 -0.63
C TYR A 131 4.52 -12.20 -1.28
N MET A 132 3.21 -12.36 -1.06
CA MET A 132 2.22 -11.57 -1.81
C MET A 132 2.34 -10.07 -1.49
N LEU A 133 2.45 -9.72 -0.21
CA LEU A 133 2.55 -8.32 0.23
C LEU A 133 3.80 -7.65 -0.34
N THR A 134 4.96 -8.29 -0.18
CA THR A 134 6.24 -7.75 -0.65
C THR A 134 6.32 -7.70 -2.17
N THR A 135 5.77 -8.68 -2.89
CA THR A 135 5.62 -8.63 -4.35
C THR A 135 4.78 -7.43 -4.80
N LYS A 136 3.67 -7.14 -4.12
CA LYS A 136 2.84 -5.96 -4.41
C LYS A 136 3.60 -4.66 -4.18
N ILE A 137 4.28 -4.53 -3.04
CA ILE A 137 5.05 -3.33 -2.71
C ILE A 137 6.22 -3.12 -3.69
N ILE A 138 6.99 -4.17 -3.97
CA ILE A 138 8.19 -4.07 -4.81
C ILE A 138 7.83 -3.81 -6.27
N TYR A 139 6.79 -4.46 -6.82
CA TYR A 139 6.54 -4.45 -8.26
C TYR A 139 5.30 -3.67 -8.72
N HIS A 140 4.33 -3.36 -7.85
CA HIS A 140 3.16 -2.56 -8.24
C HIS A 140 3.18 -1.13 -7.71
N TYR A 141 3.87 -0.87 -6.61
CA TYR A 141 3.96 0.49 -6.08
C TYR A 141 5.08 1.26 -6.80
N PRO A 142 4.81 2.44 -7.39
CA PRO A 142 5.83 3.22 -8.08
C PRO A 142 6.87 3.78 -7.09
N SER A 143 8.08 4.06 -7.58
CA SER A 143 9.10 4.77 -6.81
C SER A 143 8.87 6.28 -6.88
N TRP A 144 8.93 6.97 -5.75
CA TRP A 144 8.86 8.44 -5.69
C TRP A 144 10.04 9.13 -6.38
N LYS A 145 11.14 8.41 -6.60
CA LYS A 145 12.29 8.89 -7.37
C LYS A 145 11.98 9.12 -8.85
N MET A 146 10.85 8.58 -9.34
CA MET A 146 10.41 8.79 -10.72
C MET A 146 9.54 10.06 -10.86
N ILE A 147 9.19 10.72 -9.76
CA ILE A 147 8.26 11.86 -9.75
C ILE A 147 9.04 13.13 -9.44
N ASN A 148 9.03 14.04 -10.42
CA ASN A 148 9.51 15.40 -10.27
C ASN A 148 8.33 16.35 -10.14
N ILE A 149 8.48 17.39 -9.33
CA ILE A 149 7.45 18.40 -9.10
C ILE A 149 8.06 19.77 -9.36
N ASP A 150 7.42 20.54 -10.24
CA ASP A 150 7.83 21.93 -10.49
C ASP A 150 7.52 22.79 -9.27
N ASP A 151 8.56 23.35 -8.64
CA ASP A 151 8.42 24.30 -7.52
C ASP A 151 8.01 25.67 -8.06
N PRO A 152 6.78 26.15 -7.79
CA PRO A 152 6.31 27.45 -8.29
C PRO A 152 7.10 28.63 -7.70
N ILE A 153 7.90 28.41 -6.65
CA ILE A 153 8.70 29.44 -6.00
C ILE A 153 10.08 29.56 -6.61
N THR A 154 10.82 28.44 -6.75
CA THR A 154 12.17 28.46 -7.33
C THR A 154 12.17 28.27 -8.84
N ARG A 155 11.03 27.89 -9.44
CA ARG A 155 10.87 27.59 -10.88
C ARG A 155 11.83 26.49 -11.36
N THR A 156 12.02 25.49 -10.51
CA THR A 156 12.87 24.33 -10.77
C THR A 156 12.07 23.06 -10.53
N ALA A 157 12.24 22.06 -11.38
CA ALA A 157 11.81 20.70 -11.08
C ALA A 157 12.62 20.17 -9.89
N LEU A 158 11.94 19.63 -8.88
CA LEU A 158 12.55 19.01 -7.71
C LEU A 158 12.11 17.57 -7.60
N GLU A 159 13.01 16.71 -7.10
CA GLU A 159 12.60 15.40 -6.63
C GLU A 159 11.58 15.54 -5.49
N THR A 160 10.71 14.54 -5.35
CA THR A 160 9.61 14.59 -4.36
C THR A 160 10.12 14.87 -2.94
N GLU A 161 11.24 14.27 -2.51
CA GLU A 161 11.78 14.46 -1.15
C GLU A 161 12.18 15.92 -0.90
N ASP A 162 12.94 16.51 -1.82
CA ASP A 162 13.35 17.91 -1.75
C ASP A 162 12.16 18.87 -1.80
N TYR A 163 11.16 18.56 -2.62
CA TYR A 163 9.93 19.31 -2.70
C TYR A 163 9.19 19.32 -1.35
N MET A 164 8.98 18.13 -0.76
CA MET A 164 8.33 17.97 0.55
C MET A 164 9.08 18.71 1.65
N LYS A 165 10.42 18.68 1.61
CA LYS A 165 11.27 19.42 2.53
C LYS A 165 11.05 20.92 2.38
N LYS A 166 11.13 21.48 1.16
CA LYS A 166 10.93 22.93 0.93
C LYS A 166 9.52 23.39 1.32
N MET A 167 8.49 22.62 0.99
CA MET A 167 7.11 22.90 1.38
C MET A 167 6.97 22.92 2.92
N THR A 168 7.49 21.91 3.59
CA THR A 168 7.47 21.81 5.06
C THR A 168 8.29 22.92 5.72
N ASP A 169 9.42 23.31 5.13
CA ASP A 169 10.25 24.41 5.62
C ASP A 169 9.49 25.74 5.54
N SER A 170 8.74 26.02 4.46
CA SER A 170 7.85 27.20 4.41
C SER A 170 6.77 27.15 5.49
N MET A 171 6.15 25.99 5.73
CA MET A 171 5.18 25.83 6.82
C MET A 171 5.80 26.12 8.20
N LYS A 172 7.00 25.60 8.47
CA LYS A 172 7.70 25.81 9.74
C LYS A 172 8.15 27.26 9.90
N LYS A 173 8.74 27.85 8.86
CA LYS A 173 9.21 29.24 8.87
C LYS A 173 8.07 30.22 9.08
N LEU A 174 6.88 29.97 8.51
CA LEU A 174 5.71 30.82 8.78
C LEU A 174 5.40 30.88 10.28
N ARG A 175 5.45 29.75 11.00
CA ARG A 175 5.20 29.69 12.44
C ARG A 175 6.27 30.44 13.22
N VAL A 176 7.54 30.17 12.90
CA VAL A 176 8.69 30.86 13.53
C VAL A 176 8.59 32.37 13.35
N TYR A 177 8.32 32.84 12.13
CA TYR A 177 8.20 34.28 11.87
C TYR A 177 6.98 34.91 12.52
N LEU A 178 5.87 34.16 12.66
CA LEU A 178 4.70 34.62 13.39
C LEU A 178 4.97 34.74 14.90
N ASP A 179 5.79 33.84 15.46
CA ASP A 179 6.21 33.89 16.86
C ASP A 179 7.23 35.00 17.14
N ASP A 180 8.13 35.24 16.18
CA ASP A 180 9.11 36.33 16.21
C ASP A 180 8.51 37.73 15.90
N ASN A 181 7.20 37.83 15.66
CA ASN A 181 6.51 39.06 15.20
C ASN A 181 7.08 39.63 13.88
N LYS A 182 7.67 38.79 13.02
CA LYS A 182 8.19 39.14 11.68
C LYS A 182 7.10 38.98 10.62
N GLN A 183 6.10 39.86 10.70
CA GLN A 183 4.84 39.73 9.96
C GLN A 183 4.99 39.56 8.44
N GLU A 184 5.80 40.41 7.78
CA GLU A 184 6.01 40.34 6.33
C GLU A 184 6.61 38.99 5.90
N LYS A 185 7.57 38.48 6.69
CA LYS A 185 8.20 37.18 6.43
C LYS A 185 7.23 36.03 6.67
N ALA A 186 6.38 36.12 7.69
CA ALA A 186 5.34 35.13 7.94
C ALA A 186 4.33 35.06 6.78
N VAL A 187 3.88 36.23 6.28
CA VAL A 187 2.99 36.30 5.12
C VAL A 187 3.65 35.72 3.87
N LEU A 188 4.93 36.04 3.62
CA LEU A 188 5.67 35.47 2.50
C LEU A 188 5.72 33.94 2.56
N GLU A 189 6.09 33.37 3.71
CA GLU A 189 6.20 31.91 3.85
C GLU A 189 4.83 31.20 3.85
N ALA A 190 3.76 31.86 4.32
CA ALA A 190 2.41 31.34 4.19
C ALA A 190 1.98 31.24 2.72
N ASN A 191 2.30 32.25 1.89
CA ASN A 191 2.07 32.20 0.45
C ASN A 191 2.92 31.13 -0.23
N ASN A 192 4.19 31.00 0.14
CA ASN A 192 5.08 29.97 -0.40
C ASN A 192 4.56 28.57 -0.08
N PHE A 193 4.14 28.34 1.17
CA PHE A 193 3.54 27.08 1.60
C PHE A 193 2.26 26.79 0.81
N ALA A 194 1.34 27.75 0.70
CA ALA A 194 0.08 27.55 -0.03
C ALA A 194 0.31 27.21 -1.51
N LYS A 195 1.22 27.93 -2.19
CA LYS A 195 1.57 27.66 -3.59
C LYS A 195 2.18 26.27 -3.76
N ARG A 196 3.13 25.89 -2.90
CA ARG A 196 3.75 24.55 -2.95
C ARG A 196 2.76 23.44 -2.62
N LEU A 197 1.92 23.61 -1.60
CA LEU A 197 0.91 22.61 -1.28
C LEU A 197 -0.06 22.40 -2.45
N LYS A 198 -0.50 23.48 -3.12
CA LYS A 198 -1.38 23.37 -4.29
C LYS A 198 -0.67 22.70 -5.47
N ALA A 199 0.57 23.09 -5.75
CA ALA A 199 1.37 22.53 -6.84
C ALA A 199 1.76 21.06 -6.62
N LEU A 200 1.64 20.53 -5.39
CA LEU A 200 1.82 19.11 -5.13
C LEU A 200 0.81 18.23 -5.90
N SER A 201 -0.33 18.77 -6.31
CA SER A 201 -1.33 18.06 -7.12
C SER A 201 -0.79 17.53 -8.45
N GLN A 202 0.27 18.15 -8.99
CA GLN A 202 1.02 17.69 -10.17
C GLN A 202 1.52 16.25 -10.03
N SER A 203 1.92 15.86 -8.81
CA SER A 203 2.42 14.50 -8.55
C SER A 203 1.32 13.42 -8.68
N CYS A 204 0.05 13.80 -8.58
CA CYS A 204 -1.05 12.84 -8.62
C CYS A 204 -1.19 12.20 -10.00
N SER A 205 -1.10 13.00 -11.08
CA SER A 205 -1.30 12.52 -12.46
C SER A 205 -0.17 11.63 -12.96
N GLU A 206 1.01 11.67 -12.34
CA GLU A 206 2.13 10.78 -12.66
C GLU A 206 1.83 9.31 -12.31
N CYS A 207 0.89 9.07 -11.40
CA CYS A 207 0.52 7.71 -10.94
C CYS A 207 -0.97 7.39 -11.09
N HIS A 208 -1.84 8.40 -11.08
CA HIS A 208 -3.29 8.23 -11.16
C HIS A 208 -3.82 8.70 -12.51
N THR A 209 -4.55 7.81 -13.19
CA THR A 209 -5.20 8.12 -14.48
C THR A 209 -6.53 8.87 -14.32
N ASN A 210 -7.04 8.99 -13.09
CA ASN A 210 -8.29 9.69 -12.78
C ASN A 210 -8.05 10.97 -11.99
N LYS A 211 -8.85 12.01 -12.27
CA LYS A 211 -8.80 13.29 -11.55
C LYS A 211 -9.45 13.24 -10.17
N LEU A 212 -10.24 12.21 -9.86
CA LEU A 212 -10.90 12.08 -8.57
C LEU A 212 -9.87 12.01 -7.43
N SER A 213 -8.76 11.30 -7.68
CA SER A 213 -7.65 11.21 -6.72
C SER A 213 -7.13 12.60 -6.36
N GLU A 214 -6.92 13.48 -7.35
CA GLU A 214 -6.50 14.87 -7.10
C GLU A 214 -7.57 15.67 -6.32
N GLN A 215 -8.84 15.59 -6.74
CA GLN A 215 -9.95 16.35 -6.16
C GLN A 215 -10.20 16.03 -4.68
N ILE A 216 -9.99 14.79 -4.26
CA ILE A 216 -10.14 14.37 -2.85
C ILE A 216 -9.19 15.14 -1.93
N TYR A 217 -7.99 15.48 -2.41
CA TYR A 217 -6.94 16.12 -1.61
C TYR A 217 -6.82 17.63 -1.86
N PHE A 218 -7.07 18.06 -3.10
CA PHE A 218 -6.84 19.42 -3.58
C PHE A 218 -8.11 20.09 -4.11
N GLY A 219 -9.28 19.66 -3.64
CA GLY A 219 -10.58 20.25 -3.98
C GLY A 219 -10.84 21.61 -3.31
N LYS A 220 -12.09 22.07 -3.42
CA LYS A 220 -12.53 23.41 -2.96
C LYS A 220 -12.19 23.69 -1.49
N ASP A 221 -12.40 22.71 -0.61
CA ASP A 221 -12.11 22.85 0.82
C ASP A 221 -10.64 23.19 1.09
N MET A 222 -9.71 22.63 0.29
CA MET A 222 -8.29 22.96 0.41
C MET A 222 -8.03 24.42 0.03
N ASP A 223 -8.59 24.88 -1.08
CA ASP A 223 -8.45 26.28 -1.53
C ASP A 223 -9.01 27.26 -0.50
N GLU A 224 -10.18 26.97 0.07
CA GLU A 224 -10.78 27.78 1.13
C GLU A 224 -9.88 27.84 2.38
N LYS A 225 -9.28 26.72 2.77
CA LYS A 225 -8.41 26.64 3.96
C LYS A 225 -7.06 27.28 3.77
N LEU A 226 -6.48 27.20 2.57
CA LEU A 226 -5.26 27.92 2.21
C LEU A 226 -5.48 29.44 2.22
N ASN A 227 -6.60 29.91 1.68
CA ASN A 227 -6.97 31.32 1.71
C ASN A 227 -7.21 31.81 3.15
N ALA A 228 -7.92 31.03 3.96
CA ALA A 228 -8.15 31.33 5.37
C ALA A 228 -6.83 31.39 6.17
N LEU A 229 -5.89 30.48 5.89
CA LEU A 229 -4.55 30.49 6.48
C LEU A 229 -3.82 31.80 6.16
N ILE A 230 -3.76 32.18 4.88
CA ILE A 230 -3.06 33.42 4.45
C ILE A 230 -3.68 34.65 5.13
N ASN A 231 -5.01 34.72 5.20
CA ASN A 231 -5.71 35.84 5.84
C ASN A 231 -5.50 35.87 7.36
N ALA A 232 -5.46 34.71 8.01
CA ALA A 232 -5.15 34.60 9.44
C ALA A 232 -3.71 35.06 9.73
N VAL A 233 -2.75 34.70 8.87
CA VAL A 233 -1.38 35.20 8.98
C VAL A 233 -1.34 36.71 8.81
N LYS A 234 -1.98 37.28 7.77
CA LYS A 234 -2.03 38.74 7.53
C LYS A 234 -2.61 39.55 8.69
N SER A 235 -3.60 38.99 9.38
CA SER A 235 -4.23 39.61 10.56
C SER A 235 -3.51 39.31 11.88
N ASN A 236 -2.35 38.62 11.83
CA ASN A 236 -1.60 38.17 13.00
C ASN A 236 -2.43 37.33 13.99
N ASN A 237 -3.45 36.62 13.50
CA ASN A 237 -4.33 35.80 14.31
C ASN A 237 -3.76 34.37 14.46
N LYS A 238 -2.88 34.19 15.45
CA LYS A 238 -2.20 32.91 15.72
C LYS A 238 -3.17 31.73 15.94
N GLN A 239 -4.31 31.98 16.58
CA GLN A 239 -5.31 30.94 16.82
C GLN A 239 -5.90 30.41 15.51
N GLU A 240 -6.31 31.30 14.61
CA GLU A 240 -6.84 30.90 13.31
C GLU A 240 -5.75 30.33 12.39
N VAL A 241 -4.49 30.77 12.50
CA VAL A 241 -3.36 30.13 11.81
C VAL A 241 -3.25 28.66 12.23
N ASN A 242 -3.20 28.39 13.54
CA ASN A 242 -3.08 27.03 14.07
C ASN A 242 -4.28 26.16 13.68
N LYS A 243 -5.49 26.69 13.74
CA LYS A 243 -6.72 25.98 13.33
C LYS A 243 -6.68 25.58 11.86
N ASN A 244 -6.30 26.48 10.95
CA ASN A 244 -6.21 26.17 9.52
C ASN A 244 -5.07 25.19 9.22
N LEU A 245 -3.90 25.35 9.84
CA LEU A 245 -2.80 24.38 9.70
C LEU A 245 -3.17 23.00 10.23
N ASN A 246 -3.88 22.92 11.36
CA ASN A 246 -4.36 21.65 11.91
C ASN A 246 -5.34 20.97 10.95
N TRP A 247 -6.27 21.74 10.39
CA TRP A 247 -7.18 21.20 9.38
C TRP A 247 -6.42 20.63 8.18
N ILE A 248 -5.43 21.37 7.64
CA ILE A 248 -4.61 20.90 6.52
C ILE A 248 -3.82 19.64 6.89
N SER A 249 -3.25 19.60 8.09
CA SER A 249 -2.49 18.45 8.59
C SER A 249 -3.34 17.18 8.64
N VAL A 250 -4.56 17.26 9.17
CA VAL A 250 -5.46 16.11 9.29
C VAL A 250 -6.10 15.74 7.95
N ASN A 251 -6.52 16.72 7.17
CA ASN A 251 -7.34 16.48 5.98
C ASN A 251 -6.55 16.28 4.69
N ASN A 252 -5.26 16.63 4.67
CA ASN A 252 -4.40 16.45 3.51
C ASN A 252 -3.10 15.73 3.88
N CYS A 253 -2.24 16.30 4.74
CA CYS A 253 -0.91 15.72 5.00
C CYS A 253 -1.00 14.28 5.53
N SER A 254 -1.82 14.05 6.56
CA SER A 254 -1.99 12.72 7.17
C SER A 254 -2.55 11.71 6.18
N LYS A 255 -3.55 12.08 5.38
CA LYS A 255 -4.15 11.19 4.39
C LYS A 255 -3.15 10.82 3.29
N CYS A 256 -2.39 11.79 2.77
CA CYS A 256 -1.33 11.53 1.80
C CYS A 256 -0.25 10.62 2.38
N HIS A 257 0.25 10.92 3.59
CA HIS A 257 1.32 10.13 4.21
C HIS A 257 0.89 8.69 4.51
N ASN A 258 -0.32 8.50 5.05
CA ASN A 258 -0.85 7.16 5.36
C ASN A 258 -1.11 6.33 4.10
N THR A 259 -1.44 6.97 2.98
CA THR A 259 -1.69 6.29 1.70
C THR A 259 -0.38 5.99 0.96
N HIS A 260 0.54 6.95 0.98
CA HIS A 260 1.69 6.95 0.08
C HIS A 260 3.02 6.72 0.80
N GLN A 261 3.33 7.54 1.80
CA GLN A 261 4.65 7.56 2.43
C GLN A 261 4.99 6.22 3.09
N THR A 262 4.04 5.61 3.79
CA THR A 262 4.26 4.34 4.48
C THR A 262 4.66 3.22 3.51
N THR A 263 3.94 3.09 2.38
CA THR A 263 4.25 2.08 1.35
C THR A 263 5.55 2.39 0.63
N ALA A 264 5.84 3.66 0.37
CA ALA A 264 7.09 4.11 -0.22
C ALA A 264 8.31 3.71 0.61
N ILE A 265 8.26 4.01 1.91
CA ILE A 265 9.32 3.65 2.86
C ILE A 265 9.50 2.13 2.89
N MET A 266 8.41 1.37 2.93
CA MET A 266 8.50 -0.10 2.88
C MET A 266 9.15 -0.58 1.59
N LYS A 267 8.80 -0.01 0.44
CA LYS A 267 9.44 -0.35 -0.85
C LYS A 267 10.94 -0.09 -0.77
N ASP A 268 11.35 1.11 -0.34
CA ASP A 268 12.77 1.47 -0.23
C ASP A 268 13.53 0.53 0.71
N ILE A 269 12.93 0.11 1.82
CA ILE A 269 13.55 -0.88 2.74
C ILE A 269 13.68 -2.24 2.05
N LEU A 270 12.65 -2.70 1.34
CA LEU A 270 12.63 -4.01 0.68
C LEU A 270 13.50 -4.09 -0.58
N THR A 271 13.85 -2.95 -1.18
CA THR A 271 14.68 -2.87 -2.39
C THR A 271 16.08 -2.33 -2.15
N LYS A 272 16.45 -2.01 -0.90
CA LYS A 272 17.83 -1.68 -0.55
C LYS A 272 18.70 -2.93 -0.68
N PRO A 273 19.88 -2.83 -1.32
CA PRO A 273 20.83 -3.94 -1.45
C PRO A 273 21.37 -4.39 -0.09
#